data_AF-A0A0J9ECV4-F1
#
_entry.id   AF-A0A0J9ECV4-F1
#
_cell.length_a   1.000
_cell.length_b   1.000
_cell.length_c   1.000
_cell.angle_alpha   90.00
_cell.angle_beta   90.00
_cell.angle_gamma   90.00
#
_symmetry.space_group_name_H-M   'P 1'
#
loop_
_entity.id
_entity.type
_entity.pdbx_description
1 polymer ?
#
loop_
_entity_poly.entity_id
_entity_poly.type
_entity_poly.pdbx_seq_one_letter_code
_entity_poly.pdbx_strand_id
1 'polypeptide(L)' 'MVAGGRRWSPVVYVWMPDGTLHGTWDGGLALEKLTPG' A
#
# COMPACT_ATOMS: atom_id res chain seq x y z
N MET A 1 14.89 28.26 -3.24
CA MET A 1 15.08 26.90 -2.69
C MET A 1 14.02 26.68 -1.63
N VAL A 2 13.04 25.80 -1.87
CA VAL A 2 12.08 25.36 -0.84
C VAL A 2 12.40 23.89 -0.54
N ALA A 3 12.42 23.56 0.75
CA ALA A 3 12.89 22.32 1.35
C ALA A 3 12.33 21.06 0.68
N GLY A 4 13.19 20.05 0.51
CA GLY A 4 12.81 18.70 0.10
C GLY A 4 11.96 18.04 1.18
N GLY A 5 10.63 18.18 1.09
CA GLY A 5 9.69 17.41 1.89
C GLY A 5 9.81 15.94 1.50
N ARG A 6 10.11 15.05 2.45
CA ARG A 6 9.99 13.61 2.24
C ARG A 6 8.56 13.31 1.79
N ARG A 7 8.41 12.84 0.53
CA ARG A 7 7.13 12.38 0.00
C ARG A 7 6.87 11.00 0.57
N TRP A 8 6.08 10.94 1.63
CA TRP A 8 5.51 9.69 2.12
C TRP A 8 4.31 9.35 1.24
N SER A 9 4.37 8.22 0.56
CA SER A 9 3.21 7.69 -0.18
C SER A 9 2.28 7.00 0.81
N PRO A 10 0.96 7.26 0.78
CA PRO A 10 0.02 6.54 1.62
C PRO A 10 0.07 5.05 1.27
N VAL A 11 -0.12 4.21 2.29
CA VAL A 11 -0.29 2.77 2.15
C VAL A 11 -1.75 2.44 2.45
N VAL A 12 -2.40 1.71 1.53
CA VAL A 12 -3.81 1.32 1.65
C VAL A 12 -3.88 -0.20 1.75
N TYR A 13 -4.61 -0.69 2.75
CA TYR A 13 -4.86 -2.11 2.97
C TYR A 13 -6.35 -2.42 2.87
N VAL A 14 -6.69 -3.53 2.22
CA VAL A 14 -8.06 -4.04 2.09
C VAL A 14 -8.10 -5.53 2.41
N TRP A 15 -8.98 -5.92 3.32
CA TRP A 15 -9.34 -7.32 3.53
C TRP A 15 -10.34 -7.76 2.47
N MET A 16 -9.99 -8.80 1.72
CA MET A 16 -10.87 -9.44 0.75
C MET A 16 -11.85 -10.39 1.45
N PRO A 17 -13.02 -10.68 0.85
CA PRO A 17 -14.00 -11.61 1.44
C PRO A 17 -13.46 -13.03 1.67
N ASP A 18 -12.43 -13.44 0.92
CA ASP A 18 -11.77 -14.74 1.07
C ASP A 18 -10.73 -14.77 2.20
N GLY A 19 -10.58 -13.66 2.93
CA GLY A 19 -9.59 -13.52 3.99
C GLY A 19 -8.18 -13.22 3.50
N THR A 20 -7.97 -12.85 2.22
CA THR A 20 -6.69 -12.34 1.73
C THR A 20 -6.51 -10.86 2.07
N LEU A 21 -5.30 -10.44 2.46
CA LEU A 21 -4.95 -9.02 2.59
C LEU A 21 -4.30 -8.51 1.29
N HIS A 22 -4.86 -7.43 0.74
CA HIS A 22 -4.28 -6.71 -0.40
C HIS A 22 -3.71 -5.37 0.08
N GLY A 23 -2.49 -5.04 -0.32
CA GLY A 23 -1.84 -3.78 -0.03
C GLY A 23 -1.46 -3.03 -1.31
N THR A 24 -1.62 -1.70 -1.29
CA THR A 24 -1.22 -0.81 -2.39
C THR A 24 -0.44 0.37 -1.82
N TRP A 25 0.73 0.66 -2.40
CA TRP A 25 1.54 1.83 -2.05
C TRP A 25 2.15 2.49 -3.28
N ASP A 26 3.04 3.46 -3.05
CA ASP A 26 3.69 4.26 -4.10
C ASP A 26 2.70 4.91 -5.08
N GLY A 27 1.62 5.49 -4.54
CA GLY A 27 0.61 6.16 -5.35
C GLY A 27 -0.19 5.22 -6.27
N GLY A 28 -0.22 3.91 -5.98
CA GLY A 28 -0.93 2.92 -6.79
C GLY A 28 -0.04 2.06 -7.69
N LEU A 29 1.28 2.28 -7.67
CA LEU A 29 2.22 1.60 -8.56
C LEU A 29 2.79 0.30 -7.99
N ALA A 30 2.69 0.10 -6.67
CA ALA A 30 3.20 -1.09 -6.00
C ALA A 30 2.07 -1.86 -5.29
N LEU A 31 2.14 -3.19 -5.38
CA LEU A 31 1.08 -4.12 -4.95
C LEU A 31 1.67 -5.28 -4.14
N GLU A 32 1.05 -5.63 -3.01
CA GLU A 32 1.32 -6.86 -2.26
C GLU A 32 0.04 -7.67 -2.01
N LYS A 33 0.21 -8.99 -1.90
CA LYS A 33 -0.83 -9.93 -1.51
C LYS A 33 -0.30 -10.85 -0.41
N LEU A 34 -1.00 -10.92 0.71
CA LEU A 34 -0.74 -11.86 1.78
C LEU A 34 -1.93 -12.81 1.94
N THR A 35 -1.68 -14.10 1.75
CA THR A 35 -2.68 -15.17 1.91
C THR A 35 -2.58 -15.77 3.31
N PRO A 36 -3.71 -16.10 3.96
CA PRO A 36 -3.70 -16.91 5.17
C PRO A 36 -3.00 -18.25 4.94
N GLY A 37 -2.26 -18.72 5.95
CA GLY A 37 -1.63 -20.05 5.98
C GLY A 37 -2.50 -21.10 6.66
#